data_AF-A0A3D9N7L9-F1
#
_entry.id   AF-A0A3D9N7L9-F1
#
_cell.length_a   1.000
_cell.length_b   1.000
_cell.length_c   1.000
_cell.angle_alpha   90.00
_cell.angle_beta   90.00
_cell.angle_gamma   90.00
#
_symmetry.space_group_name_H-M   'P 1'
#
loop_
_entity.id
_entity.type
_entity.pdbx_description
1 polymer ?
#
loop_
_entity_poly.entity_id
_entity_poly.type
_entity_poly.pdbx_seq_one_letter_code
_entity_poly.pdbx_strand_id
1 'polypeptide(L)'
;MSDDNKDLGNDLNDMLDDAKDNARKAGDKISQKANEFSDDAKEFGRDAKRAADDFGNDAKEVFSDGKNVAIIAHITFIGWIIAIVMNSSNKTEFGSFYIRQTLGLVLLMFLAWIPFLGWILGLIVIVAWIMSIIAALGGEMKPTFLFGKQFQEWFKGL
;
A
#
# COMPACT_ATOMS: atom_id res chain seq x y z
N MET A 1 -1.09 70.11 49.02
CA MET A 1 -1.52 69.68 47.67
C MET A 1 -0.41 68.95 46.89
N SER A 2 0.77 68.68 47.47
CA SER A 2 1.88 68.03 46.75
C SER A 2 2.07 66.55 47.06
N ASP A 3 1.48 66.05 48.15
CA ASP A 3 1.64 64.66 48.61
C ASP A 3 0.66 63.70 47.90
N ASP A 4 -0.57 64.14 47.61
CA ASP A 4 -1.57 63.32 46.89
C ASP A 4 -1.12 62.96 45.46
N ASN A 5 -0.28 63.79 44.83
CA ASN A 5 0.18 63.58 43.45
C ASN A 5 1.36 62.58 43.35
N LYS A 6 2.03 62.29 44.48
CA LYS A 6 3.09 61.27 44.58
C LYS A 6 2.52 59.86 44.76
N ASP A 7 1.42 59.73 45.50
CA ASP A 7 0.76 58.45 45.77
C ASP A 7 0.11 57.88 44.50
N LEU A 8 -0.56 58.75 43.73
CA LEU A 8 -1.13 58.41 42.42
C LEU A 8 -0.09 57.96 41.39
N GLY A 9 1.14 58.50 41.44
CA GLY A 9 2.22 58.13 40.52
C GLY A 9 2.81 56.74 40.80
N ASN A 10 2.85 56.34 42.07
CA ASN A 10 3.32 55.01 42.47
C ASN A 10 2.28 53.93 42.13
N ASP A 11 1.00 54.15 42.43
CA ASP A 11 -0.09 53.24 42.04
C ASP A 11 -0.15 53.03 40.52
N LEU A 12 0.09 54.11 39.74
CA LEU A 12 0.11 54.03 38.29
C LEU A 12 1.29 53.19 37.77
N ASN A 13 2.45 53.28 38.42
CA ASN A 13 3.62 52.47 38.06
C ASN A 13 3.42 50.99 38.43
N ASP A 14 2.85 50.69 39.60
CA ASP A 14 2.55 49.31 40.01
C ASP A 14 1.54 48.66 39.07
N MET A 15 0.48 49.38 38.65
CA MET A 15 -0.46 48.89 37.65
C MET A 15 0.18 48.66 36.27
N LEU A 16 1.14 49.52 35.88
CA LEU A 16 1.88 49.35 34.62
C LEU A 16 2.81 48.14 34.65
N ASP A 17 3.46 47.88 35.78
CA ASP A 17 4.31 46.70 35.96
C ASP A 17 3.47 45.41 36.00
N ASP A 18 2.32 45.41 36.68
CA ASP A 18 1.37 44.29 36.65
C ASP A 18 0.83 44.02 35.24
N ALA A 19 0.51 45.07 34.48
CA ALA A 19 0.08 44.94 33.09
C ALA A 19 1.17 44.33 32.21
N LYS A 20 2.42 44.74 32.42
CA LYS A 20 3.59 44.25 31.69
C LYS A 20 3.92 42.80 32.03
N ASP A 21 3.81 42.39 33.29
CA ASP A 21 4.06 41.02 33.72
C ASP A 21 2.95 40.07 33.24
N ASN A 22 1.70 40.51 33.23
CA ASN A 22 0.60 39.74 32.63
C ASN A 22 0.77 39.60 31.11
N ALA A 23 1.23 40.64 30.41
CA ALA A 23 1.55 40.58 28.99
C ALA A 23 2.69 39.59 28.70
N ARG A 24 3.73 39.55 29.54
CA ARG A 24 4.84 38.58 29.44
C ARG A 24 4.35 37.15 29.64
N LYS A 25 3.60 36.87 30.71
CA LYS A 25 3.03 35.53 30.96
C LYS A 25 2.13 35.06 29.82
N ALA A 26 1.34 35.96 29.23
CA ALA A 26 0.53 35.66 28.07
C ALA A 26 1.40 35.31 26.85
N GLY A 27 2.46 36.08 26.59
CA GLY A 27 3.42 35.81 25.52
C GLY A 27 4.13 34.46 25.68
N ASP A 28 4.61 34.15 26.90
CA ASP A 28 5.29 32.89 27.21
C ASP A 28 4.37 31.68 26.99
N LYS A 29 3.10 31.79 27.39
CA LYS A 29 2.10 30.72 27.19
C LYS A 29 1.77 30.51 25.71
N ILE A 30 1.74 31.57 24.91
CA ILE A 30 1.55 31.48 23.46
C ILE A 30 2.77 30.82 22.82
N SER A 31 3.98 31.22 23.20
CA SER A 31 5.23 30.63 22.70
C SER A 31 5.32 29.14 23.04
N GLN A 32 4.98 28.76 24.27
CA GLN A 32 4.94 27.36 24.69
C GLN A 32 3.96 26.53 23.84
N LYS A 33 2.74 27.02 23.64
CA LYS A 33 1.75 26.35 22.80
C LYS A 33 2.17 26.26 21.33
N ALA A 34 2.84 27.28 20.82
CA ALA A 34 3.35 27.29 19.46
C ALA A 34 4.47 26.26 19.27
N ASN A 35 5.36 26.12 20.25
CA ASN A 35 6.42 25.10 20.24
C ASN A 35 5.84 23.69 20.36
N GLU A 36 4.90 23.48 21.29
CA GLU A 36 4.18 22.20 21.45
C GLU A 36 3.49 21.80 20.14
N PHE A 37 2.75 22.71 19.52
CA PHE A 37 2.13 22.46 18.23
C PHE A 37 3.15 22.17 17.12
N SER A 38 4.27 22.88 17.08
CA SER A 38 5.32 22.62 16.09
C SER A 38 5.95 21.24 16.27
N ASP A 39 6.10 20.77 17.51
CA ASP A 39 6.71 19.49 17.80
C ASP A 39 5.72 18.34 17.53
N ASP A 40 4.44 18.51 17.86
CA ASP A 40 3.37 17.59 17.47
C ASP A 40 3.29 17.43 15.95
N ALA A 41 3.39 18.53 15.20
CA ALA A 41 3.38 18.51 13.74
C ALA A 41 4.60 17.76 13.17
N LYS A 42 5.79 17.92 13.78
CA LYS A 42 6.99 17.18 13.38
C LYS A 42 6.89 15.71 13.75
N GLU A 43 6.28 15.36 14.88
CA GLU A 43 6.04 13.98 15.28
C GLU A 43 5.08 13.29 14.32
N PHE A 44 3.93 13.91 14.04
CA PHE A 44 2.98 13.40 13.05
C PHE A 44 3.63 13.18 11.68
N GLY A 45 4.43 14.14 11.20
CA GLY A 45 5.14 14.01 9.92
C GLY A 45 6.15 12.84 9.91
N ARG A 46 6.85 12.61 11.04
CA ARG A 46 7.78 11.48 11.19
C ARG A 46 7.03 10.16 11.23
N ASP A 47 5.90 10.09 11.94
CA ASP A 47 5.09 8.87 12.04
C ASP A 47 4.45 8.52 10.70
N ALA A 48 3.91 9.51 9.99
CA ALA A 48 3.38 9.32 8.64
C ALA A 48 4.47 8.81 7.67
N LYS A 49 5.67 9.40 7.74
CA LYS A 49 6.80 8.92 6.92
C LYS A 49 7.20 7.49 7.29
N ARG A 50 7.28 7.18 8.58
CA ARG A 50 7.62 5.84 9.05
C ARG A 50 6.60 4.80 8.59
N ALA A 51 5.30 5.09 8.72
CA ALA A 51 4.25 4.21 8.24
C ALA A 51 4.30 3.99 6.72
N ALA A 52 4.66 5.03 5.96
CA ALA A 52 4.84 4.91 4.50
C ALA A 52 6.07 4.05 4.13
N ASP A 53 7.19 4.23 4.84
CA ASP A 53 8.41 3.44 4.63
C ASP A 53 8.18 1.97 5.03
N ASP A 54 7.52 1.71 6.17
CA ASP A 54 7.16 0.36 6.63
C ASP A 54 6.24 -0.34 5.62
N PHE A 55 5.18 0.34 5.15
CA PHE A 55 4.30 -0.20 4.10
C PHE A 55 5.06 -0.46 2.79
N GLY A 56 5.96 0.44 2.39
CA GLY A 56 6.78 0.27 1.18
C GLY A 56 7.70 -0.94 1.26
N ASN A 57 8.28 -1.19 2.43
CA ASN A 57 9.13 -2.35 2.68
C ASN A 57 8.32 -3.66 2.69
N ASP A 58 7.19 -3.69 3.40
CA ASP A 58 6.28 -4.84 3.44
C ASP A 58 5.76 -5.19 2.03
N ALA A 59 5.36 -4.17 1.26
CA ALA A 59 4.93 -4.34 -0.12
C ALA A 59 6.06 -4.92 -0.98
N LYS A 60 7.30 -4.45 -0.81
CA LYS A 60 8.46 -4.96 -1.55
C LYS A 60 8.74 -6.41 -1.20
N GLU A 61 8.63 -6.81 0.06
CA GLU A 61 8.77 -8.20 0.49
C GLU A 61 7.71 -9.08 -0.17
N VAL A 62 6.43 -8.69 -0.07
CA VAL A 62 5.30 -9.39 -0.71
C VAL A 62 5.52 -9.50 -2.21
N PHE A 63 5.97 -8.44 -2.88
CA PHE A 63 6.15 -8.44 -4.33
C PHE A 63 7.41 -9.18 -4.81
N SER A 64 8.38 -9.41 -3.92
CA SER A 64 9.59 -10.17 -4.22
C SER A 64 9.39 -11.69 -4.14
N ASP A 65 8.29 -12.14 -3.51
CA ASP A 65 7.96 -13.55 -3.42
C ASP A 65 7.25 -14.02 -4.71
N GLY A 66 7.90 -14.94 -5.43
CA GLY A 66 7.33 -15.58 -6.61
C GLY A 66 5.98 -16.25 -6.32
N LYS A 67 5.73 -16.73 -5.10
CA LYS A 67 4.44 -17.29 -4.71
C LYS A 67 3.34 -16.23 -4.73
N ASN A 68 3.60 -15.03 -4.24
CA ASN A 68 2.64 -13.94 -4.26
C ASN A 68 2.36 -13.48 -5.70
N VAL A 69 3.40 -13.37 -6.53
CA VAL A 69 3.26 -13.13 -7.97
C VAL A 69 2.31 -14.16 -8.60
N ALA A 70 2.52 -15.45 -8.31
CA ALA A 70 1.70 -16.53 -8.83
C ALA A 70 0.25 -16.44 -8.35
N ILE A 71 -0.01 -16.14 -7.07
CA ILE A 71 -1.38 -15.98 -6.54
C ILE A 71 -2.06 -14.78 -7.21
N ILE A 72 -1.39 -13.62 -7.26
CA ILE A 72 -1.91 -12.37 -7.85
C ILE A 72 -2.26 -12.58 -9.32
N ALA A 73 -1.44 -13.37 -10.05
CA ALA A 73 -1.71 -13.69 -11.44
C ALA A 73 -3.09 -14.35 -11.66
N HIS A 74 -3.63 -15.07 -10.68
CA HIS A 74 -4.90 -15.79 -10.79
C HIS A 74 -6.14 -14.99 -10.39
N ILE A 75 -6.01 -13.87 -9.69
CA ILE A 75 -7.16 -13.20 -9.06
C ILE A 75 -8.10 -12.57 -10.09
N THR A 76 -7.57 -11.73 -10.98
CA THR A 76 -8.33 -11.07 -12.05
C THR A 76 -7.43 -10.84 -13.26
N PHE A 77 -8.00 -10.45 -14.40
CA PHE A 77 -7.21 -9.99 -15.54
C PHE A 77 -6.30 -8.80 -15.19
N ILE A 78 -6.77 -7.89 -14.33
CA ILE A 78 -5.96 -6.79 -13.79
C ILE A 78 -4.83 -7.33 -12.89
N GLY A 79 -5.14 -8.29 -12.01
CA GLY A 79 -4.14 -8.99 -11.19
C GLY A 79 -3.07 -9.67 -12.04
N TRP A 80 -3.44 -10.27 -13.17
CA TRP A 80 -2.49 -10.84 -14.11
C TRP A 80 -1.54 -9.81 -14.73
N ILE A 81 -2.04 -8.62 -15.13
CA ILE A 81 -1.20 -7.51 -15.60
C ILE A 81 -0.22 -7.07 -14.49
N ILE A 82 -0.73 -6.90 -13.26
CA ILE A 82 0.08 -6.54 -12.10
C ILE A 82 1.17 -7.59 -11.86
N ALA A 83 0.84 -8.88 -11.94
CA ALA A 83 1.81 -9.97 -11.78
C ALA A 83 2.93 -9.92 -12.83
N ILE A 84 2.64 -9.57 -14.09
CA ILE A 84 3.68 -9.34 -15.11
C ILE A 84 4.63 -8.22 -14.70
N VAL A 85 4.08 -7.09 -14.25
CA VAL A 85 4.90 -5.94 -13.83
C VAL A 85 5.75 -6.27 -12.58
N MET A 86 5.18 -7.00 -11.63
CA MET A 86 5.90 -7.46 -10.44
C MET A 86 7.05 -8.40 -10.83
N ASN A 87 6.74 -9.39 -11.67
CA ASN A 87 7.71 -10.37 -12.11
C ASN A 87 8.76 -9.77 -13.06
N SER A 88 8.47 -8.69 -13.80
CA SER A 88 9.49 -8.05 -14.64
C SER A 88 10.58 -7.36 -13.81
N SER A 89 10.21 -6.85 -12.62
CA SER A 89 11.13 -6.18 -11.70
C SER A 89 11.96 -7.18 -10.89
N ASN A 90 11.38 -8.31 -10.50
CA ASN A 90 12.07 -9.39 -9.80
C ASN A 90 11.65 -10.75 -10.39
N LYS A 91 12.28 -11.13 -11.51
CA LYS A 91 11.91 -12.34 -12.25
C LYS A 91 12.15 -13.60 -11.41
N THR A 92 11.08 -14.31 -11.13
CA THR A 92 11.14 -15.65 -10.53
C THR A 92 10.66 -16.68 -11.54
N GLU A 93 11.24 -17.89 -11.50
CA GLU A 93 10.78 -18.99 -12.35
C GLU A 93 9.33 -19.37 -12.02
N PHE A 94 8.98 -19.35 -10.73
CA PHE A 94 7.64 -19.66 -10.22
C PHE A 94 6.59 -18.63 -10.66
N GLY A 95 6.88 -17.34 -10.51
CA GLY A 95 6.00 -16.28 -10.98
C GLY A 95 5.80 -16.34 -12.49
N SER A 96 6.90 -16.48 -13.25
CA SER A 96 6.85 -16.60 -14.71
C SER A 96 6.04 -17.81 -15.16
N PHE A 97 6.18 -18.96 -14.50
CA PHE A 97 5.41 -20.16 -14.78
C PHE A 97 3.90 -19.93 -14.66
N TYR A 98 3.46 -19.33 -13.55
CA TYR A 98 2.05 -19.09 -13.31
C TYR A 98 1.48 -17.93 -14.12
N ILE A 99 2.25 -16.89 -14.42
CA ILE A 99 1.84 -15.84 -15.36
C ILE A 99 1.50 -16.43 -16.74
N ARG A 100 2.34 -17.35 -17.24
CA ARG A 100 2.12 -18.04 -18.53
C ARG A 100 0.93 -18.98 -18.47
N GLN A 101 0.82 -19.77 -17.40
CA GLN A 101 -0.29 -20.70 -17.21
C GLN A 101 -1.64 -19.99 -17.13
N THR A 102 -1.71 -18.92 -16.32
CA THR A 102 -2.95 -18.18 -16.12
C THR A 102 -3.37 -17.41 -17.37
N LEU A 103 -2.41 -16.85 -18.14
CA LEU A 103 -2.73 -16.26 -19.44
C LEU A 103 -3.43 -17.28 -20.35
N GLY A 104 -2.88 -18.49 -20.46
CA GLY A 104 -3.49 -19.56 -21.25
C GLY A 104 -4.92 -19.90 -20.81
N LEU A 105 -5.16 -20.01 -19.50
CA LEU A 105 -6.48 -20.27 -18.95
C LEU A 105 -7.47 -19.12 -19.21
N VAL A 106 -7.04 -17.86 -19.04
CA VAL A 106 -7.85 -16.68 -19.32
C VAL A 106 -8.22 -16.61 -20.81
N LEU A 107 -7.27 -16.90 -21.69
CA LEU A 107 -7.54 -16.97 -23.14
C LEU A 107 -8.57 -18.05 -23.48
N LEU A 108 -8.49 -19.22 -22.85
CA LEU A 108 -9.50 -20.26 -23.02
C LEU A 108 -10.87 -19.89 -22.46
N MET A 109 -10.92 -19.11 -21.37
CA MET A 109 -12.18 -18.62 -20.80
C MET A 109 -12.96 -17.74 -21.79
N PHE A 110 -12.31 -17.03 -22.71
CA PHE A 110 -13.02 -16.26 -23.74
C PHE A 110 -13.82 -17.13 -24.70
N LEU A 111 -13.41 -18.39 -24.92
CA LEU A 111 -14.17 -19.34 -25.75
C LEU A 111 -15.47 -19.79 -25.08
N ALA A 112 -15.65 -19.54 -23.77
CA ALA A 112 -16.87 -19.87 -23.05
C ALA A 112 -18.09 -19.06 -23.50
N TRP A 113 -17.90 -18.01 -24.31
CA TRP A 113 -19.00 -17.23 -24.90
C TRP A 113 -19.79 -18.01 -25.98
N ILE A 114 -19.21 -19.08 -26.53
CA ILE A 114 -19.89 -19.92 -27.53
C ILE A 114 -20.95 -20.80 -26.83
N PRO A 115 -22.23 -20.74 -27.20
CA PRO A 115 -23.28 -21.53 -26.55
C PRO A 115 -23.02 -23.05 -26.65
N PHE A 116 -23.48 -23.78 -25.62
CA PHE A 116 -23.34 -25.24 -25.46
C PHE A 116 -21.90 -25.75 -25.37
N LEU A 117 -21.09 -25.63 -26.43
CA LEU A 117 -19.72 -26.14 -26.46
C LEU A 117 -18.76 -25.30 -25.60
N GLY A 118 -18.87 -23.98 -25.68
CA GLY A 118 -18.07 -23.06 -24.87
C GLY A 118 -18.39 -23.17 -23.39
N TRP A 119 -19.64 -23.44 -23.01
CA TRP A 119 -20.01 -23.65 -21.60
C TRP A 119 -19.37 -24.90 -21.01
N ILE A 120 -19.39 -26.01 -21.75
CA ILE A 120 -18.72 -27.25 -21.33
C ILE A 120 -17.21 -27.01 -21.18
N LEU A 121 -16.59 -26.33 -22.16
CA LEU A 121 -15.18 -25.96 -22.09
C LEU A 121 -14.90 -25.03 -20.90
N GLY A 122 -15.76 -24.04 -20.65
CA GLY A 122 -15.65 -23.10 -19.55
C GLY A 122 -15.64 -23.80 -18.19
N LEU A 123 -16.50 -24.80 -17.99
CA LEU A 123 -16.46 -25.62 -16.77
C LEU A 123 -15.13 -26.36 -16.61
N ILE A 124 -14.61 -26.96 -17.67
CA ILE A 124 -13.30 -27.64 -17.65
C ILE A 124 -12.19 -26.65 -17.32
N VAL A 125 -12.22 -25.45 -17.92
CA VAL A 125 -11.24 -24.38 -17.69
C VAL A 125 -11.32 -23.86 -16.26
N ILE A 126 -12.51 -23.73 -15.67
CA ILE A 126 -12.67 -23.36 -14.25
C ILE A 126 -12.03 -24.40 -13.34
N VAL A 127 -12.25 -25.70 -13.59
CA VAL A 127 -11.58 -26.78 -12.82
C VAL A 127 -10.07 -26.71 -12.98
N ALA A 128 -9.59 -26.50 -14.21
CA ALA A 128 -8.16 -26.31 -14.51
C ALA A 128 -7.57 -25.09 -13.80
N TRP A 129 -8.32 -24.00 -13.65
CA TRP A 129 -7.93 -22.79 -12.92
C TRP A 129 -7.89 -23.01 -11.41
N ILE A 130 -8.88 -23.69 -10.83
CA ILE A 130 -8.87 -24.05 -9.39
C ILE A 130 -7.64 -24.91 -9.07
N MET A 131 -7.37 -25.95 -9.87
CA MET A 131 -6.21 -26.82 -9.69
C MET A 131 -4.89 -26.04 -9.83
N SER A 132 -4.83 -25.07 -10.74
CA SER A 132 -3.68 -24.18 -10.93
C SER A 132 -3.41 -23.35 -9.67
N ILE A 133 -4.45 -22.75 -9.08
CA ILE A 133 -4.33 -21.97 -7.84
C ILE A 133 -3.88 -22.85 -6.67
N ILE A 134 -4.44 -24.05 -6.52
CA ILE A 134 -4.07 -24.97 -5.42
C ILE A 134 -2.58 -25.31 -5.50
N ALA A 135 -2.07 -25.62 -6.69
CA ALA A 135 -0.65 -25.88 -6.90
C ALA A 135 0.21 -24.63 -6.61
N ALA A 136 -0.27 -23.43 -6.98
CA ALA A 136 0.43 -22.17 -6.72
C ALA A 136 0.55 -21.90 -5.21
N LEU A 137 -0.53 -22.11 -4.46
CA LEU A 137 -0.54 -22.01 -2.99
C LEU A 137 0.41 -23.03 -2.35
N GLY A 138 0.43 -24.26 -2.89
CA GLY A 138 1.33 -25.34 -2.50
C GLY A 138 2.81 -25.11 -2.84
N GLY A 139 3.14 -24.09 -3.66
CA GLY A 139 4.51 -23.81 -4.07
C GLY A 139 5.06 -24.80 -5.10
N GLU A 140 4.20 -25.52 -5.83
CA GLU A 140 4.61 -26.52 -6.82
C GLU A 140 4.35 -25.99 -8.23
N MET A 141 5.33 -26.06 -9.15
CA MET A 141 5.09 -25.70 -10.56
C MET A 141 4.41 -26.86 -11.31
N LYS A 142 3.09 -27.02 -11.11
CA LYS A 142 2.31 -28.07 -11.79
C LYS A 142 1.58 -27.50 -13.01
N PRO A 143 1.89 -28.00 -14.23
CA PRO A 143 1.12 -27.62 -15.40
C PRO A 143 -0.31 -28.12 -15.24
N THR A 144 -1.27 -27.27 -15.61
CA THR A 144 -2.67 -27.70 -15.61
C THR A 144 -2.88 -28.90 -16.54
N PHE A 145 -3.82 -29.79 -16.21
CA PHE A 145 -4.07 -31.04 -16.95
C PHE A 145 -4.55 -30.81 -18.38
N LEU A 146 -4.94 -29.59 -18.72
CA LEU A 146 -5.31 -29.18 -20.06
C LEU A 146 -4.04 -28.83 -20.88
N PHE A 147 -4.03 -27.68 -21.57
CA PHE A 147 -2.90 -27.20 -22.38
C PHE A 147 -1.74 -26.64 -21.54
N GLY A 148 -1.54 -27.12 -20.30
CA GLY A 148 -0.58 -26.53 -19.36
C GLY A 148 0.85 -26.49 -19.89
N LYS A 149 1.31 -27.57 -20.53
CA LYS A 149 2.65 -27.59 -21.17
C LYS A 149 2.72 -26.63 -22.35
N GLN A 150 1.68 -26.61 -23.18
CA GLN A 150 1.59 -25.75 -24.35
C GLN A 150 1.58 -24.27 -23.96
N PHE A 151 0.92 -23.89 -22.86
CA PHE A 151 0.98 -22.53 -22.33
C PHE A 151 2.40 -22.12 -21.97
N GLN A 152 3.15 -23.02 -21.33
CA GLN A 152 4.55 -22.76 -21.01
C GLN A 152 5.39 -22.55 -22.26
N GLU A 153 5.03 -23.19 -23.39
CA GLU A 153 5.71 -23.06 -24.68
C GLU A 153 5.31 -21.83 -25.49
N TRP A 154 4.01 -21.59 -25.65
CA TRP A 154 3.46 -20.47 -26.40
C TRP A 154 3.83 -19.13 -25.76
N PHE A 155 3.94 -19.10 -24.44
CA PHE A 155 4.17 -17.88 -23.68
C PHE A 155 5.59 -17.80 -23.08
N LYS A 156 6.58 -18.56 -23.60
CA LYS A 156 7.98 -18.56 -23.10
C LYS A 156 8.63 -17.18 -23.02
N GLY A 157 8.14 -16.20 -23.77
CA GLY A 157 8.67 -14.82 -23.79
C GLY A 157 8.23 -13.93 -22.61
N LEU A 158 7.27 -14.37 -21.80
CA LEU A 158 6.82 -13.67 -20.59
C LEU A 158 7.63 -14.10 -19.36
#